data_AF-A0A7V1M701-F1
#
_entry.id   AF-A0A7V1M701-F1
#
_cell.length_a   1.000
_cell.length_b   1.000
_cell.length_c   1.000
_cell.angle_alpha   90.00
_cell.angle_beta   90.00
_cell.angle_gamma   90.00
#
_symmetry.space_group_name_H-M   'P 1'
#
loop_
_entity.id
_entity.type
_entity.pdbx_description
1 polymer ?
#
loop_
_entity_poly.entity_id
_entity_poly.type
_entity_poly.pdbx_seq_one_letter_code
_entity_poly.pdbx_strand_id
1 'polypeptide(L)' 'MSTRVIEAEYDGKVFVPKQPVPLSAGQVVRLFIQEVTTPSEAEWEAFFQDLDRRPPRTSSFDFDALRRENLYGDRDEYSP' A
#
# COMPACT_ATOMS: atom_id res chain seq x y z
N MET A 1 -3.86 32.24 -14.51
CA MET A 1 -4.25 30.84 -14.19
C MET A 1 -4.18 30.68 -12.69
N SER A 2 -5.27 30.25 -12.04
CA SER A 2 -5.31 30.08 -10.59
C SER A 2 -4.92 28.64 -10.24
N THR A 3 -3.72 28.45 -9.69
CA THR A 3 -3.26 27.15 -9.20
C THR A 3 -3.94 26.90 -7.85
N ARG A 4 -4.90 25.98 -7.81
CA ARG A 4 -5.51 25.54 -6.55
C ARG A 4 -4.59 24.51 -5.89
N VAL A 5 -4.12 24.83 -4.68
CA VAL A 5 -3.40 23.87 -3.83
C VAL A 5 -4.44 23.07 -3.05
N ILE A 6 -4.37 21.75 -3.13
CA ILE A 6 -5.27 20.83 -2.46
C ILE A 6 -4.44 20.11 -1.40
N GLU A 7 -4.84 20.22 -0.14
CA GLU A 7 -4.25 19.41 0.93
C GLU A 7 -4.85 18.01 0.91
N ALA A 8 -4.00 17.00 0.95
CA ALA A 8 -4.38 15.59 0.97
C ALA A 8 -3.49 14.81 1.93
N GLU A 9 -4.03 13.71 2.45
CA GLU A 9 -3.34 12.74 3.30
C GLU A 9 -3.18 11.41 2.55
N TYR A 10 -2.06 10.72 2.76
CA TYR A 10 -1.81 9.42 2.15
C TYR A 10 -2.30 8.30 3.08
N ASP A 11 -3.25 7.48 2.63
CA ASP A 11 -3.83 6.39 3.42
C ASP A 11 -3.05 5.06 3.31
N GLY A 12 -1.92 5.06 2.61
CA GLY A 12 -1.15 3.85 2.29
C GLY A 12 -1.39 3.32 0.87
N LYS A 13 -2.39 3.82 0.15
CA LYS A 13 -2.72 3.43 -1.24
C LYS A 13 -3.04 4.63 -2.14
N VAL A 14 -3.75 5.63 -1.66
CA VAL A 14 -4.20 6.81 -2.40
C VAL A 14 -4.06 8.07 -1.57
N PHE A 15 -3.96 9.22 -2.25
CA PHE A 15 -4.04 10.53 -1.60
C PHE A 15 -5.51 10.93 -1.48
N VAL A 16 -5.99 11.04 -0.24
CA VAL A 16 -7.36 11.46 0.07
C VAL A 16 -7.34 12.95 0.41
N PRO A 17 -8.04 13.80 -0.35
CA PRO A 17 -8.08 15.22 -0.06
C PRO A 17 -8.82 15.48 1.26
N LYS A 18 -8.29 16.39 2.09
CA LYS A 18 -8.90 16.75 3.39
C LYS A 18 -10.25 17.45 3.23
N GLN A 19 -10.50 18.04 2.06
CA GLN A 19 -11.74 18.71 1.71
C GLN A 19 -12.25 18.20 0.35
N PRO A 20 -13.57 18.16 0.12
CA PRO A 20 -14.12 17.80 -1.18
C PRO A 20 -13.57 18.69 -2.28
N VAL A 21 -13.05 18.07 -3.35
CA VAL A 21 -12.46 18.81 -4.48
C VAL A 21 -13.34 18.63 -5.71
N PRO A 22 -13.72 19.71 -6.40
CA PRO A 22 -14.48 19.63 -7.64
C PRO A 22 -13.54 19.29 -8.82
N LEU A 23 -13.01 18.06 -8.85
CA LEU A 23 -12.24 17.52 -9.97
C LEU A 23 -13.01 16.39 -10.64
N SER A 24 -12.91 16.30 -11.97
CA SER A 24 -13.48 15.18 -12.70
C SER A 24 -12.58 13.95 -12.59
N ALA A 25 -13.17 12.75 -12.63
CA ALA A 25 -12.39 11.52 -12.68
C ALA A 25 -11.48 11.51 -13.92
N GLY A 26 -10.24 11.01 -13.77
CA GLY A 26 -9.23 10.98 -14.84
C GLY A 26 -8.44 12.29 -15.03
N GLN A 27 -8.77 13.34 -14.28
CA GLN A 27 -8.01 14.59 -14.34
C GLN A 27 -6.62 14.42 -13.69
N VAL A 28 -5.58 14.87 -14.39
CA VAL A 28 -4.19 14.78 -13.92
C VAL A 28 -3.90 15.89 -12.92
N VAL A 29 -3.30 15.53 -11.78
CA VAL A 29 -2.86 16.45 -10.73
C VAL A 29 -1.35 16.38 -10.55
N ARG A 30 -0.74 17.48 -10.09
CA ARG A 30 0.68 17.52 -9.73
C ARG A 30 0.81 17.40 -8.22
N LEU A 31 1.51 16.37 -7.76
CA LEU A 31 1.78 16.14 -6.35
C LEU A 31 3.01 16.97 -5.91
N PHE A 32 2.90 17.64 -4.77
CA PHE A 32 4.02 18.30 -4.09
C PHE A 32 4.08 17.79 -2.67
N ILE A 33 5.13 17.04 -2.33
CA ILE A 33 5.40 16.57 -0.97
C ILE A 33 6.27 17.64 -0.31
N GLN A 34 5.70 18.41 0.62
CA GLN A 34 6.42 19.50 1.29
C GLN A 34 7.42 18.98 2.31
N GLU A 35 7.05 17.95 3.06
CA GLU A 35 7.86 17.41 4.14
C GLU A 35 7.68 15.90 4.21
N VAL A 36 8.79 15.18 4.30
CA VAL A 36 8.81 13.74 4.58
C VAL A 36 9.23 13.61 6.02
N THR A 37 8.27 13.40 6.92
CA THR A 37 8.56 13.14 8.32
C THR A 37 9.23 11.77 8.41
N THR A 38 10.54 11.77 8.61
CA THR A 38 11.28 10.54 8.87
C THR A 38 11.06 10.19 10.34
N PRO A 39 10.64 8.95 10.68
CA PRO A 39 10.45 8.59 12.07
C PRO A 39 11.76 8.75 12.84
N SER A 40 11.67 9.26 14.05
CA SER A 40 12.77 9.35 15.00
C SER A 40 13.24 7.95 15.43
N GLU A 41 14.46 7.88 15.97
CA GLU A 41 15.00 6.63 16.53
C GLU A 41 14.09 6.03 17.61
N ALA A 42 13.47 6.87 18.45
CA ALA A 42 12.54 6.44 19.48
C ALA A 42 11.25 5.81 18.90
N GLU A 43 10.74 6.33 17.79
CA GLU A 43 9.56 5.78 17.11
C GLU A 43 9.88 4.45 16.43
N TRP A 44 11.08 4.31 15.86
CA TRP A 44 11.55 3.03 15.33
C TRP A 44 11.72 1.98 16.43
N GLU A 45 12.34 2.34 17.55
CA GLU A 45 12.50 1.45 18.70
C GLU A 45 11.14 0.98 19.24
N ALA A 46 10.17 1.90 19.38
CA ALA A 46 8.81 1.55 19.79
C ALA A 46 8.12 0.59 18.82
N PHE A 47 8.34 0.77 17.51
CA PHE A 47 7.81 -0.12 16.48
C PHE A 47 8.40 -1.53 16.57
N PHE A 48 9.72 -1.66 16.74
CA PHE A 48 10.36 -2.97 16.88
C PHE A 48 9.94 -3.70 18.16
N GLN A 49 9.82 -2.97 19.28
CA GLN A 49 9.30 -3.55 20.53
C GLN A 49 7.85 -4.04 20.40
N ASP A 50 7.01 -3.33 19.64
CA ASP A 50 5.64 -3.77 19.35
C ASP A 50 5.62 -5.01 18.45
N LEU A 51 6.51 -5.09 17.45
CA LEU A 51 6.65 -6.29 16.60
C LEU A 51 7.08 -7.51 17.41
N ASP A 52 8.07 -7.38 18.30
CA ASP A 52 8.58 -8.49 19.13
C ASP A 52 7.52 -9.00 20.12
N ARG A 53 6.61 -8.13 20.57
CA ARG A 53 5.51 -8.50 21.47
C ARG A 53 4.37 -9.22 20.78
N ARG A 54 4.25 -9.10 19.45
CA ARG A 54 3.17 -9.75 18.71
C ARG A 54 3.46 -11.25 18.62
N PRO A 55 2.49 -12.12 18.97
CA PRO A 55 2.66 -13.53 18.71
C PRO A 55 2.90 -13.72 17.20
N PRO A 56 3.82 -14.61 16.79
CA PRO A 56 4.03 -14.88 15.39
C PRO A 56 2.67 -15.23 14.79
N ARG A 57 2.20 -14.40 13.85
CA ARG A 57 1.06 -14.73 13.00
C ARG A 57 1.54 -15.87 12.13
N THR A 58 1.34 -17.11 12.58
CA THR A 58 1.27 -18.22 11.65
C THR A 58 0.12 -17.87 10.71
N SER A 59 0.46 -17.39 9.51
CA SER A 59 -0.42 -17.64 8.39
C SER A 59 -0.70 -19.14 8.46
N SER A 60 -1.95 -19.52 8.60
CA SER A 60 -2.38 -20.89 8.32
C SER A 60 -2.04 -21.10 6.84
N PHE A 61 -0.80 -21.49 6.57
CA PHE A 61 -0.34 -21.89 5.25
C PHE A 61 -1.15 -23.13 4.93
N ASP A 62 -2.24 -22.93 4.20
CA ASP A 62 -3.02 -24.02 3.64
C ASP A 62 -2.19 -24.62 2.50
N PHE A 63 -1.36 -25.60 2.85
CA PHE A 63 -0.57 -26.35 1.89
C PHE A 63 -1.44 -26.98 0.80
N ASP A 64 -2.72 -27.28 1.10
CA ASP A 64 -3.67 -27.80 0.11
C ASP A 64 -4.14 -26.72 -0.87
N ALA A 65 -4.12 -25.44 -0.50
CA ALA A 65 -4.37 -24.33 -1.43
C ALA A 65 -3.22 -24.16 -2.44
N LEU A 66 -1.97 -24.19 -1.97
CA LEU A 66 -0.76 -24.14 -2.81
C LEU A 66 -0.62 -25.38 -3.72
N ARG A 67 -1.04 -26.55 -3.24
CA ARG A 67 -1.07 -27.77 -4.05
C ARG A 67 -2.13 -27.70 -5.16
N ARG A 68 -3.28 -27.06 -4.90
CA ARG A 68 -4.35 -26.88 -5.89
C ARG A 68 -3.93 -25.94 -7.02
N GLU A 69 -3.22 -24.85 -6.74
CA GLU A 69 -2.71 -23.96 -7.79
C GLU A 69 -1.70 -24.65 -8.71
N ASN A 70 -0.80 -25.47 -8.16
CA ASN A 70 0.19 -26.22 -8.95
C ASN A 70 -0.43 -27.27 -9.89
N LEU A 71 -1.66 -27.75 -9.63
CA LEU A 71 -2.34 -28.71 -10.50
C LEU A 71 -2.91 -28.09 -11.77
N TYR A 72 -3.12 -26.77 -11.79
CA TYR A 72 -3.70 -26.05 -12.93
C TYR A 72 -2.68 -25.16 -13.66
N GLY A 73 -1.42 -25.12 -13.22
CA GLY A 73 -0.38 -24.22 -13.76
C GLY A 73 0.41 -24.73 -14.98
N ASP A 74 0.15 -25.94 -15.47
CA ASP A 74 1.06 -26.62 -16.43
C ASP A 74 0.39 -27.11 -17.72
N ARG A 75 -0.67 -26.43 -18.16
CA ARG A 75 -1.20 -26.59 -19.52
C ARG A 75 -1.71 -25.24 -20.01
N ASP A 76 -0.82 -24.50 -20.65
CA ASP A 76 -1.04 -23.93 -21.98
C ASP A 76 0.13 -23.00 -22.30
N GLU A 77 1.13 -23.50 -23.06
CA GLU A 77 1.85 -22.79 -24.12
C GLU A 77 3.06 -23.60 -24.58
N TYR A 78 2.82 -24.61 -25.43
CA TYR A 78 3.79 -24.99 -26.46
C TYR A 78 3.05 -25.68 -27.62
N SER A 79 2.67 -24.90 -28.63
CA SER A 79 2.41 -25.41 -29.99
C SER A 79 3.57 -24.96 -30.88
N PRO A 80 4.35 -25.88 -31.48
CA PRO A 80 5.25 -25.54 -32.58
C PRO A 80 4.51 -25.17 -33.87
#